data_AF-A0A1C6ERA1-F1
#
_entry.id   AF-A0A1C6ERA1-F1
#
_cell.length_a   1.000
_cell.length_b   1.000
_cell.length_c   1.000
_cell.angle_alpha   90.00
_cell.angle_beta   90.00
_cell.angle_gamma   90.00
#
_symmetry.space_group_name_H-M   'P 1'
#
loop_
_entity.id
_entity.type
_entity.pdbx_description
1 polymer ?
#
loop_
_entity_poly.entity_id
_entity_poly.type
_entity_poly.pdbx_seq_one_letter_code
_entity_poly.pdbx_strand_id
1 'polypeptide(L)'
;MAYSLYLIRNTRDTDHLYYAEHGEIGGVPDAVGYDEPPHAMKFRTHEEAQAYIDTQLPEWARDCHRPAELTASHFTWLGCGITAMLRSGKPIPDRLLAPTPGRLRLWRC
;
A
#
# COMPACT_ATOMS: atom_id res chain seq x y z
N MET A 1 -2.66 21.17 8.84
CA MET A 1 -2.51 19.74 9.20
C MET A 1 -2.12 18.99 7.95
N ALA A 2 -1.00 18.26 7.96
CA ALA A 2 -0.68 17.35 6.88
C ALA A 2 -1.51 16.09 7.08
N TYR A 3 -2.21 15.67 6.04
CA TYR A 3 -2.93 14.40 6.05
C TYR A 3 -1.93 13.29 5.69
N SER A 4 -2.12 12.12 6.28
CA SER A 4 -1.33 10.92 5.98
C SER A 4 -2.20 9.90 5.27
N LEU A 5 -1.56 9.03 4.51
CA LEU A 5 -2.16 7.81 3.98
C LEU A 5 -1.51 6.61 4.65
N TYR A 6 -2.21 5.49 4.61
CA TYR A 6 -1.68 4.22 5.08
C TYR A 6 -1.52 3.26 3.91
N LEU A 7 -0.44 2.51 3.91
CA LEU A 7 -0.17 1.40 2.99
C LEU A 7 0.04 0.14 3.78
N ILE A 8 -0.10 -1.02 3.15
CA ILE A 8 0.34 -2.28 3.75
C ILE A 8 1.79 -2.51 3.34
N ARG A 9 2.67 -2.75 4.31
CA ARG A 9 4.07 -3.09 4.06
C ARG A 9 4.40 -4.45 4.65
N ASN A 10 5.34 -5.15 4.03
CA ASN A 10 5.93 -6.35 4.62
C ASN A 10 6.95 -5.96 5.70
N THR A 11 7.01 -6.73 6.80
CA THR A 11 7.95 -6.50 7.91
C THR A 11 9.30 -7.17 7.73
N ARG A 12 9.39 -8.16 6.84
CA ARG A 12 10.61 -8.92 6.52
C ARG A 12 11.39 -8.30 5.37
N ASP A 13 10.76 -7.44 4.58
CA ASP A 13 11.38 -6.77 3.44
C ASP A 13 11.94 -5.40 3.84
N THR A 14 13.22 -5.18 3.58
CA THR A 14 13.93 -3.92 3.86
C THR A 14 13.90 -2.93 2.70
N ASP A 15 13.54 -3.36 1.49
CA ASP A 15 13.62 -2.57 0.25
C ASP A 15 12.34 -1.76 -0.05
N HIS A 16 11.50 -1.54 0.97
CA HIS A 16 10.29 -0.73 0.89
C HIS A 16 9.19 -1.29 -0.04
N LEU A 17 9.04 -2.61 -0.15
CA LEU A 17 7.90 -3.17 -0.87
C LEU A 17 6.56 -2.87 -0.16
N TYR A 18 5.65 -2.23 -0.89
CA TYR A 18 4.28 -1.96 -0.47
C TYR A 18 3.34 -2.95 -1.14
N TYR A 19 2.30 -3.44 -0.48
CA TYR A 19 1.48 -4.54 -0.96
C TYR A 19 0.04 -4.12 -1.19
N ALA A 20 -0.62 -4.75 -2.19
CA ALA A 20 -2.05 -4.56 -2.38
C ALA A 20 -2.87 -5.85 -2.42
N GLU A 21 -2.29 -7.01 -2.77
CA GLU A 21 -3.08 -8.23 -2.93
C GLU A 21 -2.25 -9.48 -2.64
N HIS A 22 -2.90 -10.56 -2.24
CA HIS A 22 -2.31 -11.88 -2.08
C HIS A 22 -3.17 -12.89 -2.83
N GLY A 23 -2.53 -13.83 -3.54
CA GLY A 23 -3.24 -14.82 -4.34
C GLY A 23 -2.34 -15.98 -4.73
N GLU A 24 -2.94 -17.09 -5.17
CA GLU A 24 -2.18 -18.19 -5.74
C GLU A 24 -1.86 -17.92 -7.21
N ILE A 25 -0.57 -17.90 -7.55
CA ILE A 25 -0.12 -17.84 -8.94
C ILE A 25 0.68 -19.11 -9.22
N GLY A 26 0.10 -19.98 -10.06
CA GLY A 26 0.72 -21.26 -10.40
C GLY A 26 0.75 -22.27 -9.25
N GLY A 27 -0.19 -22.18 -8.29
CA GLY A 27 -0.27 -23.07 -7.14
C GLY A 27 0.70 -22.73 -6.00
N VAL A 28 1.35 -21.57 -6.07
CA VAL A 28 2.21 -21.04 -5.00
C VAL A 28 1.51 -19.81 -4.40
N PRO A 29 1.38 -19.74 -3.06
CA PRO A 29 0.94 -18.52 -2.40
C PRO A 29 1.93 -17.38 -2.70
N ASP A 30 1.46 -16.36 -3.42
CA ASP A 30 2.27 -15.23 -3.89
C ASP A 30 1.65 -13.92 -3.38
N ALA A 31 2.48 -12.92 -3.18
CA ALA A 31 2.06 -11.61 -2.73
C ALA A 31 2.35 -10.58 -3.82
N VAL A 32 1.37 -9.75 -4.14
CA VAL A 32 1.53 -8.70 -5.12
C VAL A 32 1.98 -7.42 -4.42
N GLY A 33 3.26 -7.12 -4.62
CA GLY A 33 3.92 -5.91 -4.14
C GLY A 33 4.03 -4.84 -5.22
N TYR A 34 4.38 -3.64 -4.78
CA TYR A 34 4.73 -2.47 -5.56
C TYR A 34 6.06 -1.96 -5.05
N ASP A 35 6.88 -1.53 -6.00
CA ASP A 35 8.14 -0.83 -5.78
C ASP A 35 7.94 0.57 -5.22
N GLU A 36 6.83 1.24 -5.58
CA GLU A 36 6.63 2.65 -5.23
C GLU A 36 5.28 2.90 -4.53
N PRO A 37 5.26 3.77 -3.49
CA PRO A 37 4.04 4.17 -2.79
C PRO A 37 2.88 4.64 -3.67
N PRO A 38 3.08 5.44 -4.75
CA PRO A 38 2.00 5.92 -5.58
C PRO A 38 1.21 4.81 -6.27
N HIS A 39 1.82 3.65 -6.48
CA HIS A 39 1.20 2.53 -7.20
C HIS A 39 0.48 1.54 -6.29
N ALA A 40 0.84 1.49 -5.01
CA ALA A 40 0.23 0.62 -4.03
C ALA A 40 -1.19 1.04 -3.64
N MET A 41 -1.96 0.11 -3.09
CA MET A 41 -3.27 0.40 -2.52
C MET A 41 -3.15 1.18 -1.23
N LYS A 42 -3.88 2.30 -1.13
CA LYS A 42 -3.82 3.27 -0.04
C LYS A 42 -5.11 3.29 0.76
N PHE A 43 -4.96 3.48 2.06
CA PHE A 43 -6.04 3.60 3.03
C PHE A 43 -5.99 5.00 3.66
N ARG A 44 -7.14 5.51 4.08
CA ARG A 44 -7.23 6.84 4.69
C ARG A 44 -6.89 6.79 6.17
N THR A 45 -7.06 5.63 6.79
CA THR A 45 -6.83 5.41 8.22
C THR A 45 -5.98 4.17 8.48
N HIS A 46 -5.39 4.11 9.66
CA HIS A 46 -4.65 2.94 10.12
C HIS A 46 -5.60 1.74 10.27
N GLU A 47 -6.80 1.99 10.80
CA GLU A 47 -7.82 0.99 11.07
C GLU A 47 -8.32 0.33 9.79
N GLU A 48 -8.53 1.09 8.71
CA GLU A 48 -8.87 0.54 7.39
C GLU A 48 -7.76 -0.38 6.86
N ALA A 49 -6.50 0.03 6.98
CA ALA A 49 -5.36 -0.78 6.55
C ALA A 49 -5.24 -2.07 7.38
N GLN A 50 -5.44 -1.99 8.69
CA GLN A 50 -5.42 -3.16 9.58
C GLN A 50 -6.61 -4.09 9.30
N ALA A 51 -7.80 -3.56 9.11
CA ALA A 51 -8.98 -4.36 8.74
C ALA A 51 -8.78 -5.07 7.41
N TYR A 52 -8.11 -4.44 6.44
CA TYR A 52 -7.72 -5.12 5.20
C TYR A 52 -6.77 -6.28 5.48
N ILE A 53 -5.75 -6.10 6.32
CA ILE A 53 -4.83 -7.18 6.73
C ILE A 53 -5.61 -8.34 7.36
N ASP A 54 -6.50 -8.05 8.30
CA ASP A 54 -7.18 -9.09 9.08
C ASP A 54 -8.23 -9.86 8.27
N THR A 55 -8.83 -9.22 7.25
CA THR A 55 -9.96 -9.79 6.50
C THR A 55 -9.62 -10.26 5.10
N GLN A 56 -8.71 -9.58 4.39
CA GLN A 56 -8.38 -9.88 3.00
C GLN A 56 -7.10 -10.70 2.87
N LEU A 57 -6.17 -10.61 3.83
CA LEU A 57 -4.95 -11.41 3.78
C LEU A 57 -5.20 -12.83 4.30
N PRO A 58 -4.57 -13.84 3.66
CA PRO A 58 -4.57 -15.19 4.19
C PRO A 58 -3.83 -15.24 5.52
N GLU A 59 -4.22 -16.18 6.38
CA GLU A 59 -3.74 -16.28 7.77
C GLU A 59 -2.20 -16.30 7.86
N TRP A 60 -1.54 -17.06 6.98
CA TRP A 60 -0.07 -17.15 6.93
C TRP A 60 0.62 -15.82 6.58
N ALA A 61 -0.06 -14.89 5.91
CA ALA A 61 0.50 -13.61 5.48
C ALA A 61 0.32 -12.51 6.53
N ARG A 62 -0.67 -12.62 7.42
CA ARG A 62 -1.04 -11.52 8.35
C ARG A 62 0.12 -11.09 9.23
N ASP A 63 0.86 -12.03 9.79
CA ASP A 63 2.00 -11.76 10.67
C ASP A 63 3.19 -11.11 9.95
N CYS A 64 3.23 -11.20 8.62
CA CYS A 64 4.28 -10.61 7.80
C CYS A 64 3.98 -9.17 7.37
N HIS A 65 2.77 -8.66 7.62
CA HIS A 65 2.34 -7.35 7.12
C HIS A 65 1.90 -6.42 8.25
N ARG A 66 2.16 -5.12 8.04
CA ARG A 66 1.70 -4.07 8.96
C ARG A 66 1.28 -2.82 8.20
N PRO A 67 0.33 -2.03 8.75
CA PRO A 67 0.07 -0.69 8.25
C PRO A 67 1.32 0.20 8.36
N ALA A 68 1.55 1.00 7.33
CA ALA A 68 2.64 1.95 7.24
C ALA A 68 2.07 3.34 6.95
N GLU A 69 2.37 4.30 7.83
CA GLU A 69 1.97 5.69 7.61
C GLU A 69 2.92 6.35 6.59
N LEU A 70 2.34 6.95 5.56
CA LEU A 70 3.04 7.73 4.56
C LEU A 70 2.48 9.14 4.52
N THR A 71 3.37 10.08 4.80
CA THR A 71 3.11 11.52 4.66
C THR A 71 3.44 12.01 3.25
N ALA A 72 3.11 13.28 2.98
CA ALA A 72 3.40 13.94 1.71
C ALA A 72 4.87 13.83 1.24
N SER A 73 5.85 13.67 2.15
CA SER A 73 7.27 13.53 1.77
C SER A 73 7.51 12.31 0.89
N HIS A 74 6.80 11.21 1.16
CA HIS A 74 6.95 9.93 0.45
C HIS A 74 6.43 9.96 -0.99
N PHE A 75 5.62 10.97 -1.33
CA PHE A 75 5.05 11.13 -2.67
C PHE A 75 5.69 12.28 -3.46
N THR A 76 6.70 12.96 -2.90
CA THR A 76 7.22 14.23 -3.46
C THR A 76 7.69 14.08 -4.91
N TRP A 77 8.38 12.98 -5.23
CA TRP A 77 8.99 12.77 -6.55
C TRP A 77 8.08 12.05 -7.55
N LEU A 78 7.28 11.08 -7.08
CA LEU A 78 6.53 10.16 -7.94
C LEU A 78 5.00 10.30 -7.78
N GLY A 79 4.54 11.29 -7.02
CA GLY A 79 3.13 11.52 -6.71
C GLY A 79 2.84 12.98 -6.35
N CYS A 80 3.30 13.93 -7.17
CA CYS A 80 3.15 15.37 -6.91
C CYS A 80 1.68 15.78 -6.68
N GLY A 81 0.73 15.14 -7.37
CA GLY A 81 -0.70 15.33 -7.15
C GLY A 81 -1.15 14.91 -5.74
N ILE A 82 -0.77 13.71 -5.29
CA ILE A 82 -1.04 13.21 -3.93
C ILE A 82 -0.37 14.14 -2.90
N THR A 83 0.88 14.51 -3.12
CA THR A 83 1.63 15.45 -2.27
C THR A 83 0.87 16.77 -2.08
N ALA A 84 0.39 17.38 -3.17
CA ALA A 84 -0.35 18.64 -3.11
C ALA A 84 -1.68 18.49 -2.36
N MET A 85 -2.41 17.39 -2.57
CA MET A 85 -3.66 17.11 -1.85
C MET A 85 -3.44 16.91 -0.35
N LEU A 86 -2.43 16.13 0.05
CA LEU A 86 -2.09 15.91 1.46
C LEU A 86 -1.66 17.20 2.17
N ARG A 87 -0.91 18.06 1.49
CA ARG A 87 -0.49 19.37 2.03
C ARG A 87 -1.63 20.37 2.13
N SER A 88 -2.57 20.35 1.18
CA SER A 88 -3.72 21.27 1.14
C SER A 88 -4.91 20.76 1.94
N GLY A 89 -4.86 19.52 2.44
CA GLY A 89 -5.98 18.88 3.13
C GLY A 89 -7.18 18.60 2.25
N LYS A 90 -6.97 18.50 0.94
CA LYS A 90 -8.03 18.12 0.01
C LYS A 90 -8.22 16.61 0.06
N PRO A 91 -9.49 16.13 0.01
CA PRO A 91 -9.76 14.71 -0.03
C PRO A 91 -9.14 14.09 -1.28
N ILE A 92 -8.48 12.95 -1.10
CA ILE A 92 -7.90 12.20 -2.21
C ILE A 92 -8.99 11.35 -2.86
N PRO A 93 -9.21 11.48 -4.18
CA PRO A 93 -10.16 10.66 -4.93
C PRO A 93 -9.86 9.16 -4.82
N ASP A 94 -10.90 8.32 -4.74
CA ASP A 94 -10.76 6.86 -4.59
C ASP A 94 -9.89 6.23 -5.68
N ARG A 95 -9.98 6.74 -6.93
CA ARG A 95 -9.14 6.28 -8.04
C ARG A 95 -7.62 6.41 -7.80
N LEU A 96 -7.20 7.29 -6.89
CA LEU A 96 -5.79 7.47 -6.53
C LEU A 96 -5.39 6.65 -5.30
N LEU A 97 -6.39 6.16 -4.55
CA LEU A 97 -6.20 5.19 -3.48
C LEU A 97 -6.09 3.77 -4.03
N ALA A 98 -6.80 3.50 -5.12
CA ALA A 98 -6.71 2.24 -5.84
C ALA A 98 -5.27 1.98 -6.34
N PRO A 99 -4.86 0.70 -6.39
CA PRO A 99 -3.59 0.33 -6.98
C PRO A 99 -3.53 0.68 -8.48
N THR A 100 -2.33 0.97 -9.00
CA THR A 100 -2.14 1.21 -10.44
C THR A 100 -2.09 -0.11 -11.21
N PRO A 101 -3.00 -0.36 -12.18
CA PRO A 101 -2.96 -1.57 -12.99
C PRO A 101 -1.65 -1.70 -13.78
N GLY A 102 -1.13 -2.92 -13.90
CA GLY A 102 0.08 -3.21 -14.70
C GLY A 102 1.41 -2.78 -14.06
N ARG A 103 1.39 -2.25 -12.83
CA ARG A 103 2.59 -1.94 -12.02
C ARG A 103 2.83 -2.96 -10.90
N LEU A 104 2.19 -4.12 -11.01
CA LEU A 104 2.29 -5.21 -10.06
C LEU A 104 3.68 -5.86 -10.16
N ARG A 105 4.39 -5.99 -9.04
CA ARG A 105 5.56 -6.85 -8.93
C ARG A 105 5.17 -8.09 -8.13
N LEU A 106 5.40 -9.26 -8.70
CA LEU A 106 5.21 -10.53 -7.99
C LEU A 106 6.32 -10.70 -6.96
N TRP A 107 5.94 -11.05 -5.75
CA TRP A 107 6.87 -11.34 -4.68
C TRP A 107 6.80 -12.83 -4.34
N ARG A 108 7.86 -13.54 -4.70
CA ARG A 108 8.02 -14.94 -4.37
C ARG A 108 8.74 -15.06 -3.03
N CYS A 109 8.06 -15.66 -2.07
CA CYS A 109 8.63 -16.10 -0.79
C CYS A 109 9.55 -17.30 -1.01
#